data_AF-A0A1C6HPH0-F1
#
_entry.id   AF-A0A1C6HPH0-F1
#
_cell.length_a   1.000
_cell.length_b   1.000
_cell.length_c   1.000
_cell.angle_alpha   90.00
_cell.angle_beta   90.00
_cell.angle_gamma   90.00
#
_symmetry.space_group_name_H-M   'P 1'
#
loop_
_entity.id
_entity.type
_entity.pdbx_description
1 polymer ?
#
loop_
_entity_poly.entity_id
_entity_poly.type
_entity_poly.pdbx_seq_one_letter_code
_entity_poly.pdbx_strand_id
1 'polypeptide(L)' 'MDFKVTPHMLRHTYITNLIYKGVDPKTVQYLAGHENSKTTMDIYAKVKYNKPEELSSVVNAAFGLR' A
#
# COMPACT_ATOMS: atom_id res chain seq x y z
N MET A 1 2.42 -21.46 22.32
CA MET A 1 2.71 -20.69 21.09
C MET A 1 3.23 -19.34 21.53
N ASP A 2 4.54 -19.13 21.51
CA ASP A 2 5.13 -17.83 21.87
C ASP A 2 5.02 -16.87 20.67
N PHE A 3 4.09 -15.91 20.77
CA PHE A 3 3.90 -14.90 19.74
C PHE A 3 4.88 -13.74 19.98
N LYS A 4 5.99 -13.71 19.23
CA LYS A 4 6.95 -12.61 19.28
C LYS A 4 6.46 -11.42 18.47
N VAL A 5 6.03 -10.37 19.16
CA VAL A 5 5.77 -9.05 18.57
C VAL A 5 7.04 -8.21 18.63
N THR A 6 7.38 -7.56 17.52
CA THR A 6 8.47 -6.58 17.47
C THR A 6 7.92 -5.18 17.15
N PRO A 7 8.58 -4.10 17.59
CA PRO A 7 8.19 -2.74 17.22
C PRO A 7 8.08 -2.52 15.69
N HIS A 8 8.88 -3.25 14.91
CA HIS A 8 8.82 -3.22 13.45
C HIS A 8 7.46 -3.70 12.90
N MET A 9 6.85 -4.71 13.53
CA MET A 9 5.52 -5.21 13.14
C MET A 9 4.44 -4.15 13.38
N LEU A 10 4.52 -3.42 14.50
CA LEU A 10 3.58 -2.32 14.79
C LEU A 10 3.70 -1.19 13.75
N ARG A 11 4.92 -0.85 13.32
CA ARG A 11 5.16 0.12 12.23
C ARG A 11 4.50 -0.35 10.93
N HIS A 12 4.61 -1.63 10.58
CA HIS A 12 3.94 -2.20 9.41
C HIS A 12 2.42 -2.17 9.51
N THR A 13 1.85 -2.47 10.69
CA THR A 13 0.40 -2.36 10.93
C THR A 13 -0.08 -0.92 10.77
N TYR A 14 0.66 0.06 11.31
CA TYR A 14 0.36 1.48 11.15
C TYR A 14 0.34 1.91 9.67
N ILE A 15 1.39 1.57 8.91
CA ILE A 15 1.52 1.89 7.48
C ILE A 15 0.37 1.25 6.67
N THR A 16 0.08 -0.02 6.93
CA THR A 16 -0.98 -0.77 6.26
C THR A 16 -2.34 -0.10 6.47
N ASN A 17 -2.64 0.32 7.70
CA ASN A 17 -3.91 0.99 8.03
C ASN A 17 -4.07 2.34 7.33
N LEU A 18 -2.99 3.13 7.22
CA LEU A 18 -3.05 4.41 6.49
C LEU A 18 -3.34 4.19 4.99
N ILE A 19 -2.68 3.19 4.39
CA ILE A 19 -2.91 2.83 2.99
C ILE A 19 -4.34 2.34 2.77
N TYR A 20 -4.88 1.50 3.67
CA TYR A 20 -6.28 1.05 3.60
C TYR A 20 -7.27 2.20 3.66
N LYS A 21 -6.97 3.25 4.41
CA LYS A 21 -7.78 4.47 4.50
C LYS A 21 -7.61 5.40 3.29
N GLY A 22 -6.83 5.01 2.29
CA GLY A 22 -6.63 5.77 1.06
C GLY A 22 -5.67 6.94 1.21
N VAL A 23 -4.86 6.98 2.27
CA VAL A 23 -3.83 8.02 2.44
C VAL A 23 -2.78 7.88 1.34
N ASP A 24 -2.35 9.01 0.78
CA ASP A 24 -1.36 9.05 -0.29
C ASP A 24 -0.03 8.39 0.13
N PRO A 25 0.61 7.56 -0.72
CA PRO A 25 1.84 6.85 -0.39
C PRO A 25 3.01 7.74 0.01
N LYS A 26 3.14 8.97 -0.52
CA LYS A 26 4.18 9.91 -0.10
C LYS A 26 3.91 10.44 1.29
N THR A 27 2.65 10.74 1.62
CA THR A 27 2.27 11.10 2.99
C THR A 27 2.55 9.95 3.96
N VAL A 28 2.20 8.71 3.60
CA VAL A 28 2.50 7.53 4.42
C VAL A 28 4.01 7.33 4.57
N GLN A 29 4.80 7.52 3.52
CA GLN A 29 6.27 7.44 3.56
C GLN A 29 6.86 8.47 4.53
N TYR A 30 6.39 9.71 4.48
CA TYR A 30 6.82 10.78 5.37
C TYR A 30 6.49 10.46 6.83
N LEU A 31 5.25 10.07 7.13
CA LEU A 31 4.81 9.68 8.48
C LEU A 31 5.53 8.44 9.00
N ALA A 32 5.87 7.51 8.10
CA ALA A 32 6.65 6.34 8.44
C ALA A 32 8.12 6.67 8.72
N GLY A 33 8.65 7.82 8.28
CA GLY A 33 10.08 8.14 8.37
C GLY A 33 10.94 7.21 7.50
N HIS A 34 10.46 6.85 6.31
CA HIS A 34 11.20 6.01 5.37
C HIS A 34 12.04 6.87 4.42
N GLU A 35 13.36 6.79 4.55
CA GLU A 35 14.30 7.42 3.59
C GLU A 35 14.11 6.88 2.18
N ASN A 36 13.78 5.58 2.04
CA ASN A 36 13.48 4.93 0.78
C ASN A 36 11.99 4.57 0.68
N SER A 37 11.35 4.94 -0.43
CA SER A 37 9.93 4.68 -0.69
C SER A 37 9.61 3.21 -0.94
N LYS A 38 10.62 2.37 -1.25
CA LYS A 38 10.44 0.97 -1.66
C LYS A 38 9.51 0.19 -0.73
N THR A 39 9.75 0.23 0.59
CA THR A 39 8.93 -0.50 1.57
C THR A 39 7.48 0.00 1.58
N THR A 40 7.25 1.32 1.54
CA THR A 40 5.90 1.89 1.51
C THR A 40 5.19 1.54 0.20
N MET A 41 5.89 1.58 -0.93
CA MET A 41 5.34 1.26 -2.25
C MET A 41 5.02 -0.22 -2.41
N ASP A 42 5.86 -1.11 -1.89
CA ASP A 42 5.64 -2.56 -1.89
C ASP A 42 4.34 -2.90 -1.10
N ILE A 43 4.14 -2.26 0.05
CA ILE A 43 2.90 -2.41 0.84
C ILE A 43 1.70 -1.79 0.11
N TYR A 44 1.87 -0.60 -0.47
CA TYR A 44 0.82 0.08 -1.22
C TYR A 44 0.33 -0.74 -2.42
N ALA A 45 1.25 -1.26 -3.22
CA ALA A 45 0.95 -2.12 -4.37
C ALA A 45 0.17 -3.37 -3.93
N LYS A 46 0.62 -4.03 -2.85
CA LYS A 46 -0.05 -5.21 -2.31
C LYS A 46 -1.48 -4.91 -1.81
N VAL A 47 -1.70 -3.77 -1.16
CA VAL A 47 -3.01 -3.45 -0.58
C VAL A 47 -3.99 -2.91 -1.62
N LYS A 48 -3.54 -2.07 -2.56
CA LYS A 48 -4.45 -1.35 -3.47
C LYS A 48 -4.52 -1.90 -4.89
N TYR A 49 -3.42 -2.45 -5.41
CA TYR A 49 -3.34 -2.85 -6.82
C TYR A 49 -3.25 -4.36 -7.04
N ASN A 50 -3.30 -5.16 -5.98
CA ASN A 50 -3.31 -6.62 -6.09
C ASN A 50 -4.68 -7.19 -6.54
N LYS A 51 -5.42 -6.42 -7.34
CA LYS A 51 -6.71 -6.76 -7.94
C LYS A 51 -6.67 -6.44 -9.44
N PRO A 52 -5.89 -7.21 -10.21
CA PRO A 52 -5.72 -6.98 -11.65
C PRO A 52 -7.07 -6.96 -12.42
N GLU A 53 -8.07 -7.64 -11.90
CA GLU A 53 -9.39 -7.81 -12.50
C GLU A 53 -10.23 -6.52 -12.44
N GLU A 54 -10.11 -5.76 -11.34
CA GLU A 54 -10.76 -4.45 -11.18
C GLU A 54 -10.07 -3.38 -12.07
N LEU A 55 -8.77 -3.53 -12.31
CA LEU A 55 -7.97 -2.59 -13.09
C LEU A 55 -8.24 -2.65 -14.60
N SER A 56 -8.67 -3.80 -15.13
CA SER A 56 -8.91 -3.97 -16.57
C SER A 56 -9.97 -2.98 -17.09
N SER A 57 -11.03 -2.76 -16.30
CA SER A 57 -12.11 -1.84 -16.65
C SER A 57 -11.65 -0.37 -16.74
N VAL A 58 -10.79 0.05 -15.80
CA VAL A 58 -10.21 1.39 -15.76
C VAL A 58 -9.25 1.61 -16.92
N VAL A 59 -8.42 0.60 -17.22
CA VAL A 59 -7.48 0.61 -18.34
C VAL A 59 -8.23 0.67 -19.67
N ASN A 60 -9.22 -0.18 -19.89
CA ASN A 60 -10.02 -0.20 -21.12
C ASN A 60 -10.75 1.14 -21.33
N ALA A 61 -11.30 1.74 -20.26
CA ALA A 61 -11.90 3.06 -20.32
C ALA A 61 -10.90 4.17 -20.68
N ALA A 62 -9.68 4.12 -20.11
CA ALA A 62 -8.63 5.10 -20.40
C ALA A 62 -8.08 4.99 -21.84
N PHE A 63 -8.04 3.78 -22.40
CA PHE A 63 -7.58 3.53 -23.77
C PHE A 63 -8.70 3.55 -24.82
N GLY A 64 -9.96 3.80 -24.42
CA GLY A 64 -11.10 3.88 -25.34
C GLY A 64 -11.46 2.56 -26.02
N LEU A 65 -10.94 1.43 -25.51
CA LEU A 65 -11.27 0.10 -26.00
C LEU A 65 -12.61 -0.30 -25.36
N ARG A 66 -13.70 -0.15 -26.13
CA ARG A 66 -15.02 -0.68 -25.77
C ARG A 66 -15.15 -2.15 -26.16
#